data_AF-A0A2M9ITG6-F1
#
_entry.id   AF-A0A2M9ITG6-F1
#
_cell.length_a   1.000
_cell.length_b   1.000
_cell.length_c   1.000
_cell.angle_alpha   90.00
_cell.angle_beta   90.00
_cell.angle_gamma   90.00
#
_symmetry.space_group_name_H-M   'P 1'
#
loop_
_entity.id
_entity.type
_entity.pdbx_description
1 polymer ?
#
loop_
_entity_poly.entity_id
_entity_poly.type
_entity_poly.pdbx_seq_one_letter_code
_entity_poly.pdbx_strand_id
1 'polypeptide(L)'
;MLPRERAEKILTLHAAGWPVQAIADHIGHSHQTVRDYISGLRTPGIRTPRSSLLTEPLASYCRQRLAEDPHLRTSVLFKEVSELGFQGSQRTFYRELDRRRRLLVLADRQETTSQEDPQIPSGMSRTLARRPERTPVLPLRVVPVAGETLNSYLARVAQANHLTVTEVLAVLPTWFSTKTNNLDDRAQHHMLAPAATQALHELARLTSTTATGLAHALPAFGTDESPVRATTACHRCTARLGIRQPVPVHLPIHHKVCTRHGIWLSDLGEPHLDLSICPEIATAQHRANRLLRHFTPQQLTLAHQTAVEAVPPWPASPAAVPHHWRYRLLALQTHNHQRGISTDLDAYAHAAIYPDAIELATAALA
;
A
#
# COMPACT_ATOMS: atom_id res chain seq x y z
N MET A 1 -1.84 -28.76 -25.03
CA MET A 1 -0.43 -29.16 -24.79
C MET A 1 -0.35 -30.62 -25.15
N LEU A 2 0.53 -31.01 -26.06
CA LEU A 2 0.74 -32.43 -26.36
C LEU A 2 1.50 -33.10 -25.20
N PRO A 3 1.22 -34.39 -24.89
CA PRO A 3 2.07 -35.20 -24.03
C PRO A 3 3.53 -35.15 -24.50
N ARG A 4 4.48 -35.18 -23.56
CA ARG A 4 5.92 -35.06 -23.83
C ARG A 4 6.39 -35.99 -24.94
N GLU A 5 6.01 -37.26 -24.85
CA GLU A 5 6.34 -38.31 -25.83
C GLU A 5 5.87 -37.96 -27.26
N ARG A 6 4.65 -37.42 -27.40
CA ARG A 6 4.12 -37.00 -28.71
C ARG A 6 4.84 -35.79 -29.26
N ALA A 7 5.25 -34.86 -28.40
CA ALA A 7 6.00 -33.67 -28.80
C ALA A 7 7.47 -34.01 -29.16
N GLU A 8 8.09 -34.95 -28.46
CA GLU A 8 9.40 -35.51 -28.84
C GLU A 8 9.32 -36.24 -30.19
N LYS A 9 8.23 -37.00 -30.42
CA LYS A 9 7.98 -37.67 -31.71
C LYS A 9 7.86 -36.68 -32.89
N ILE A 10 7.29 -35.49 -32.69
CA ILE A 10 7.28 -34.41 -33.71
C ILE A 10 8.72 -34.06 -34.13
N LEU A 11 9.60 -33.85 -33.15
CA LEU A 11 10.99 -33.46 -33.39
C LEU A 11 11.78 -34.57 -34.08
N THR A 12 11.59 -35.83 -33.66
CA THR A 12 12.25 -36.99 -34.28
C THR A 12 11.84 -37.18 -35.74
N LEU A 13 10.54 -37.07 -36.06
CA LEU A 13 10.06 -37.20 -37.45
C LEU A 13 10.56 -36.06 -38.34
N HIS A 14 10.61 -34.83 -37.81
CA HIS A 14 11.19 -33.70 -38.54
C HIS A 14 12.70 -33.89 -38.79
N ALA A 15 13.45 -34.36 -37.80
CA ALA A 15 14.87 -34.70 -37.95
C ALA A 15 15.10 -35.84 -38.97
N ALA A 16 14.15 -36.75 -39.11
CA ALA A 16 14.12 -37.80 -40.13
C ALA A 16 13.68 -37.31 -41.54
N GLY A 17 13.49 -35.99 -41.72
CA GLY A 17 13.19 -35.38 -43.02
C GLY A 17 11.72 -35.38 -43.44
N TRP A 18 10.79 -35.70 -42.53
CA TRP A 18 9.37 -35.69 -42.86
C TRP A 18 8.84 -34.24 -43.03
N PRO A 19 7.99 -33.97 -44.03
CA PRO A 19 7.40 -32.65 -44.18
C PRO A 19 6.36 -32.37 -43.08
N VAL A 20 6.24 -31.11 -42.67
CA VAL A 20 5.32 -30.64 -41.60
C VAL A 20 3.88 -31.13 -41.79
N GLN A 21 3.41 -31.22 -43.04
CA GLN A 21 2.09 -31.75 -43.39
C GLN A 21 1.93 -33.22 -42.98
N ALA A 22 2.87 -34.08 -43.38
CA ALA A 22 2.84 -35.51 -43.06
C ALA A 22 2.99 -35.78 -41.56
N ILE A 23 3.76 -34.95 -40.84
CA ILE A 23 3.90 -35.05 -39.38
C ILE A 23 2.58 -34.68 -38.69
N ALA A 24 1.92 -33.61 -39.14
CA ALA A 24 0.63 -33.17 -38.62
C ALA A 24 -0.47 -34.22 -38.80
N ASP A 25 -0.53 -34.83 -39.98
CA ASP A 25 -1.48 -35.90 -40.32
C ASP A 25 -1.18 -37.18 -39.50
N HIS A 26 0.10 -37.56 -39.38
CA HIS A 26 0.52 -38.75 -38.63
C HIS A 26 0.29 -38.63 -37.11
N ILE A 27 0.43 -37.42 -36.54
CA ILE A 27 0.27 -37.18 -35.10
C ILE A 27 -1.17 -36.75 -34.74
N GLY A 28 -1.97 -36.34 -35.72
CA GLY A 28 -3.35 -35.90 -35.54
C GLY A 28 -3.44 -34.52 -34.86
N HIS A 29 -2.59 -33.58 -35.24
CA HIS A 29 -2.55 -32.22 -34.67
C HIS A 29 -2.37 -31.15 -35.75
N SER A 30 -2.72 -29.90 -35.44
CA SER A 30 -2.65 -28.81 -36.43
C SER A 30 -1.22 -28.55 -36.92
N HIS A 31 -1.09 -28.23 -38.20
CA HIS A 31 0.18 -27.83 -38.85
C HIS A 31 0.90 -26.71 -38.11
N GLN A 32 0.15 -25.76 -37.56
CA GLN A 32 0.71 -24.68 -36.75
C GLN A 32 1.32 -25.19 -35.45
N THR A 33 0.70 -26.17 -34.78
CA THR A 33 1.25 -26.76 -33.56
C THR A 33 2.55 -27.51 -33.85
N VAL A 34 2.59 -28.29 -34.93
CA VAL A 34 3.79 -28.99 -35.38
C VAL A 34 4.90 -28.00 -35.71
N ARG A 35 4.58 -26.92 -36.44
CA ARG A 35 5.51 -25.82 -36.75
C ARG A 35 6.04 -25.14 -35.49
N ASP A 36 5.19 -24.85 -34.50
CA ASP A 36 5.60 -24.23 -33.23
C ASP A 36 6.59 -25.10 -32.43
N TYR A 37 6.43 -26.44 -32.45
CA TYR A 37 7.38 -27.35 -31.81
C TYR A 37 8.70 -27.43 -32.60
N ILE A 38 8.65 -27.50 -33.93
CA ILE A 38 9.83 -27.54 -34.79
C ILE A 38 10.65 -26.24 -34.71
N SER A 39 9.99 -25.08 -34.63
CA SER A 39 10.65 -23.77 -34.54
C SER A 39 11.15 -23.43 -33.13
N GLY A 40 10.92 -24.31 -32.14
CA GLY A 40 11.32 -24.08 -30.75
C GLY A 40 10.43 -23.09 -29.99
N LEU A 41 9.34 -22.59 -30.59
CA LEU A 41 8.34 -21.75 -29.90
C LEU A 41 7.60 -22.51 -28.79
N ARG A 42 7.60 -23.84 -28.85
CA ARG A 42 7.09 -24.74 -27.80
C ARG A 42 8.11 -25.83 -27.49
N THR A 43 8.42 -26.01 -26.22
CA THR A 43 9.29 -27.11 -25.77
C THR A 43 8.44 -28.32 -25.34
N PRO A 44 8.77 -29.55 -25.75
CA PRO A 44 8.11 -30.77 -25.29
C PRO A 44 8.02 -30.84 -23.76
N GLY A 45 6.85 -31.16 -23.22
CA GLY A 45 6.65 -31.30 -21.77
C GLY A 45 6.65 -29.98 -20.97
N ILE A 46 7.03 -28.85 -21.57
CA ILE A 46 6.97 -27.54 -20.93
C ILE A 46 5.74 -26.80 -21.46
N ARG A 47 4.82 -26.43 -20.55
CA ARG A 47 3.72 -25.54 -20.90
C ARG A 47 4.30 -24.15 -21.15
N THR A 48 4.19 -23.62 -22.37
CA THR A 48 4.48 -22.20 -22.62
C THR A 48 3.64 -21.38 -21.63
N PRO A 49 4.27 -20.60 -20.73
CA PRO A 49 3.53 -19.83 -19.74
C PRO A 49 2.57 -18.91 -20.49
N ARG A 50 1.30 -18.91 -20.11
CA ARG A 50 0.40 -17.84 -20.58
C ARG A 50 0.98 -16.54 -20.04
N SER A 51 1.15 -15.53 -20.89
CA SER A 51 1.57 -14.19 -20.45
C SER A 51 0.67 -13.76 -19.29
N SER A 52 1.28 -13.44 -18.14
CA SER A 52 0.51 -13.01 -16.98
C SER A 52 -0.21 -11.71 -17.32
N LEU A 53 -1.50 -11.63 -17.00
CA LEU A 53 -2.26 -10.38 -17.15
C LEU A 53 -1.81 -9.33 -16.13
N LEU A 54 -1.17 -9.76 -15.05
CA LEU A 54 -0.54 -8.89 -14.08
C LEU A 54 0.89 -8.63 -14.56
N THR A 55 1.04 -7.60 -15.40
CA THR A 55 2.34 -7.15 -15.94
C THR A 55 3.29 -6.75 -14.82
N GLU A 56 4.59 -6.62 -15.11
CA GLU A 56 5.57 -6.24 -14.08
C GLU A 56 5.27 -4.88 -13.43
N PRO A 57 4.91 -3.81 -14.18
CA PRO A 57 4.53 -2.54 -13.55
C PRO A 57 3.36 -2.67 -12.58
N LEU A 58 2.30 -3.40 -12.97
CA LEU A 58 1.13 -3.62 -12.11
C LEU A 58 1.47 -4.50 -10.90
N ALA A 59 2.40 -5.44 -11.04
CA ALA A 59 2.87 -6.23 -9.92
C ALA A 59 3.75 -5.43 -8.95
N SER A 60 4.61 -4.55 -9.46
CA SER A 60 5.40 -3.60 -8.66
C SER A 60 4.47 -2.67 -7.89
N TYR A 61 3.42 -2.17 -8.54
CA TYR A 61 2.31 -1.45 -7.90
C TYR A 61 1.71 -2.23 -6.73
N CYS A 62 1.24 -3.46 -6.97
CA CYS A 62 0.68 -4.30 -5.91
C CYS A 62 1.65 -4.51 -4.73
N ARG A 63 2.94 -4.73 -4.97
CA ARG A 63 3.94 -4.92 -3.91
C ARG A 63 4.05 -3.68 -3.03
N GLN A 64 4.25 -2.49 -3.63
CA GLN A 64 4.32 -1.25 -2.87
C GLN A 64 3.04 -0.99 -2.07
N ARG A 65 1.87 -1.18 -2.68
CA ARG A 65 0.59 -0.96 -1.99
C ARG A 65 0.43 -1.81 -0.73
N LEU A 66 0.89 -3.05 -0.79
CA LEU A 66 0.84 -3.97 0.35
C LEU A 66 1.92 -3.67 1.40
N ALA A 67 3.06 -3.11 1.01
CA ALA A 67 4.08 -2.64 1.96
C ALA A 67 3.60 -1.39 2.71
N GLU A 68 2.98 -0.45 1.99
CA GLU A 68 2.44 0.80 2.52
C GLU A 68 1.18 0.64 3.38
N ASP A 69 0.39 -0.40 3.11
CA ASP A 69 -0.79 -0.76 3.87
C ASP A 69 -0.94 -2.30 3.92
N PRO A 70 -0.35 -2.95 4.95
CA PRO A 70 -0.41 -4.41 5.10
C PRO A 70 -1.83 -4.96 5.26
N HIS A 71 -2.79 -4.14 5.69
CA HIS A 71 -4.18 -4.52 5.90
C HIS A 71 -5.07 -4.21 4.69
N LEU A 72 -4.50 -3.69 3.61
CA LEU A 72 -5.21 -3.39 2.38
C LEU A 72 -5.92 -4.62 1.82
N ARG A 73 -7.25 -4.51 1.68
CA ARG A 73 -8.07 -5.59 1.11
C ARG A 73 -7.76 -5.80 -0.36
N THR A 74 -7.61 -7.07 -0.75
CA THR A 74 -7.36 -7.46 -2.15
C THR A 74 -8.44 -6.99 -3.12
N SER A 75 -9.68 -6.79 -2.66
CA SER A 75 -10.76 -6.24 -3.48
C SER A 75 -10.57 -4.77 -3.81
N VAL A 76 -10.05 -3.99 -2.85
CA VAL A 76 -9.71 -2.58 -3.06
C VAL A 76 -8.53 -2.49 -4.03
N LEU A 77 -7.49 -3.28 -3.78
CA LEU A 77 -6.34 -3.36 -4.69
C LEU A 77 -6.76 -3.80 -6.11
N PHE A 78 -7.71 -4.73 -6.25
CA PHE A 78 -8.26 -5.10 -7.56
C PHE A 78 -8.90 -3.92 -8.28
N LYS A 79 -9.68 -3.09 -7.57
CA LYS A 79 -10.30 -1.89 -8.14
C LYS A 79 -9.23 -0.91 -8.61
N GLU A 80 -8.22 -0.62 -7.78
CA GLU A 80 -7.10 0.25 -8.14
C GLU A 80 -6.40 -0.23 -9.43
N VAL A 81 -6.08 -1.53 -9.53
CA VAL A 81 -5.35 -2.09 -10.69
C VAL A 81 -6.27 -2.20 -11.93
N SER A 82 -7.57 -2.37 -11.74
CA SER A 82 -8.55 -2.33 -12.84
C SER A 82 -8.61 -0.94 -13.47
N GLU A 83 -8.60 0.11 -12.65
CA GLU A 83 -8.52 1.51 -13.12
C GLU A 83 -7.20 1.81 -13.84
N LEU A 84 -6.12 1.09 -13.50
CA LEU A 84 -4.83 1.14 -14.19
C LEU A 84 -4.77 0.29 -15.48
N GLY A 85 -5.86 -0.37 -15.86
CA GLY A 85 -5.97 -1.10 -17.13
C GLY A 85 -5.82 -2.62 -17.03
N PHE A 86 -5.89 -3.22 -15.85
CA PHE A 86 -5.94 -4.68 -15.72
C PHE A 86 -7.24 -5.26 -16.32
N GLN A 87 -7.10 -6.10 -17.36
CA GLN A 87 -8.22 -6.62 -18.15
C GLN A 87 -8.81 -7.95 -17.63
N GLY A 88 -8.28 -8.50 -16.54
CA GLY A 88 -8.70 -9.80 -16.00
C GLY A 88 -9.87 -9.70 -15.02
N SER A 89 -10.58 -10.82 -14.80
CA SER A 89 -11.58 -10.91 -13.73
C SER A 89 -10.95 -10.88 -12.33
N GLN A 90 -11.73 -10.53 -11.29
CA GLN A 90 -11.28 -10.52 -9.89
C GLN A 90 -10.65 -11.87 -9.46
N ARG A 91 -11.26 -13.00 -9.86
CA ARG A 91 -10.71 -14.35 -9.59
C ARG A 91 -9.35 -14.55 -10.27
N THR A 92 -9.18 -14.01 -11.48
CA THR A 92 -7.90 -14.06 -12.20
C THR A 92 -6.85 -13.22 -11.49
N PHE A 93 -7.20 -12.00 -11.10
CA PHE A 93 -6.30 -11.14 -10.32
C PHE A 93 -5.82 -11.82 -9.04
N TYR A 94 -6.73 -12.38 -8.23
CA TYR A 94 -6.37 -13.04 -6.97
C TYR A 94 -5.43 -14.22 -7.19
N ARG A 95 -5.67 -15.01 -8.25
CA ARG A 95 -4.79 -16.12 -8.61
C ARG A 95 -3.40 -15.66 -9.04
N GLU A 96 -3.30 -14.61 -9.86
CA GLU A 96 -2.00 -14.07 -10.30
C GLU A 96 -1.24 -13.43 -9.13
N LEU A 97 -1.95 -12.72 -8.24
CA LEU A 97 -1.37 -12.14 -7.03
C LEU A 97 -0.85 -13.20 -6.06
N ASP A 98 -1.63 -14.25 -5.79
CA ASP A 98 -1.23 -15.37 -4.94
C ASP A 98 -0.01 -16.11 -5.51
N ARG A 99 0.02 -16.34 -6.83
CA ARG A 99 1.18 -16.92 -7.51
C ARG A 99 2.44 -16.08 -7.31
N ARG A 100 2.35 -14.75 -7.48
CA ARG A 100 3.49 -13.85 -7.30
C ARG A 100 3.92 -13.76 -5.83
N ARG A 101 2.99 -13.72 -4.87
CA ARG A 101 3.32 -13.78 -3.43
C ARG A 101 4.07 -15.07 -3.08
N ARG A 102 3.61 -16.23 -3.57
CA ARG A 102 4.31 -17.50 -3.35
C ARG A 102 5.70 -17.52 -3.97
N LEU A 103 5.89 -16.90 -5.14
CA LEU A 103 7.21 -16.79 -5.76
C LEU A 103 8.17 -15.90 -4.95
N LEU A 104 7.67 -14.82 -4.32
CA LEU A 104 8.46 -13.99 -3.41
C LEU A 104 8.83 -14.76 -2.12
N VAL A 105 7.89 -15.51 -1.53
CA VAL A 105 8.15 -16.35 -0.35
C VAL A 105 9.15 -17.49 -0.62
N LEU A 106 9.29 -17.93 -1.88
CA LEU A 106 10.31 -18.90 -2.28
C LEU A 106 11.69 -18.27 -2.54
N ALA A 107 11.75 -16.96 -2.78
CA ALA A 107 12.99 -16.20 -2.88
C ALA A 107 13.55 -15.81 -1.49
N ASP A 108 12.67 -15.56 -0.51
CA ASP A 108 13.04 -15.19 0.87
C ASP A 108 13.32 -16.39 1.80
N ARG A 109 13.30 -17.63 1.29
CA ARG A 109 13.54 -18.85 2.10
C ARG A 109 15.02 -19.17 2.37
N GLN A 110 15.89 -18.18 2.23
CA GLN A 110 17.24 -18.18 2.79
C GLN A 110 17.41 -16.99 3.74
N GLU A 111 16.57 -16.87 4.77
CA GLU A 111 17.04 -16.44 6.10
C GLU A 111 15.94 -16.56 7.16
N THR A 112 16.35 -17.18 8.27
CA THR A 112 15.72 -17.23 9.60
C THR A 112 14.50 -18.14 9.84
N THR A 113 14.82 -19.20 10.59
CA THR A 113 13.93 -20.05 11.38
C THR A 113 13.68 -19.38 12.73
N SER A 114 12.46 -19.58 13.27
CA SER A 114 12.13 -19.80 14.69
C SER A 114 11.22 -18.76 15.40
N GLN A 115 10.35 -19.34 16.25
CA GLN A 115 9.58 -18.82 17.39
C GLN A 115 8.14 -18.32 17.08
N GLU A 116 7.10 -19.12 17.38
CA GLU A 116 6.49 -19.51 18.68
C GLU A 116 5.50 -18.47 19.22
N ASP A 117 4.21 -18.78 19.06
CA ASP A 117 3.04 -18.06 19.59
C ASP A 117 2.88 -18.26 21.11
N PRO A 118 2.47 -17.21 21.85
CA PRO A 118 1.77 -17.38 23.12
C PRO A 118 0.27 -17.09 23.01
N GLN A 119 -0.53 -18.08 23.42
CA GLN A 119 -1.99 -17.97 23.68
C GLN A 119 -2.29 -16.94 24.79
N ILE A 120 -3.34 -16.12 24.60
CA ILE A 120 -3.99 -15.33 25.67
C ILE A 120 -5.35 -15.96 26.02
N PRO A 121 -5.73 -16.12 27.30
CA PRO A 121 -7.03 -16.64 27.68
C PRO A 121 -8.13 -15.56 27.68
N SER A 122 -9.30 -15.94 27.16
CA SER A 122 -10.52 -15.12 27.11
C SER A 122 -11.19 -14.99 28.49
N GLY A 123 -11.34 -13.75 28.96
CA GLY A 123 -12.15 -13.39 30.13
C GLY A 123 -13.49 -12.76 29.72
N MET A 124 -14.59 -13.32 30.21
CA MET A 124 -15.96 -12.82 30.01
C MET A 124 -16.17 -11.46 30.68
N SER A 125 -16.94 -10.56 30.06
CA SER A 125 -17.48 -9.36 30.73
C SER A 125 -19.00 -9.42 30.83
N ARG A 126 -19.48 -9.12 32.03
CA ARG A 126 -20.89 -9.09 32.45
C ARG A 126 -21.55 -7.79 31.97
N THR A 127 -22.74 -7.91 31.39
CA THR A 127 -23.58 -6.80 30.96
C THR A 127 -24.17 -6.09 32.18
N LEU A 128 -23.83 -4.80 32.36
CA LEU A 128 -24.59 -3.89 33.20
C LEU A 128 -25.55 -3.11 32.32
N ALA A 129 -26.85 -3.34 32.49
CA ALA A 129 -27.88 -2.50 31.91
C ALA A 129 -27.93 -1.16 32.66
N ARG A 130 -27.89 -0.03 31.95
CA ARG A 130 -28.24 1.27 32.51
C ARG A 130 -29.17 2.05 31.58
N ARG A 131 -30.26 2.54 32.19
CA ARG A 131 -31.31 3.39 31.63
C ARG A 131 -30.77 4.73 31.08
N PRO A 132 -31.45 5.35 30.10
CA PRO A 132 -30.99 6.58 29.46
C PRO A 132 -31.49 7.80 30.24
N GLU A 133 -30.59 8.55 30.88
CA GLU A 133 -30.89 9.92 31.28
C GLU A 133 -29.64 10.78 31.07
N ARG A 134 -29.76 11.69 30.09
CA ARG A 134 -28.75 12.60 29.54
C ARG A 134 -27.56 11.89 28.90
N THR A 135 -27.37 12.19 27.62
CA THR A 135 -26.27 11.65 26.86
C THR A 135 -24.95 12.22 27.38
N PRO A 136 -24.01 11.35 27.78
CA PRO A 136 -22.78 11.78 28.44
C PRO A 136 -21.96 12.60 27.45
N VAL A 137 -21.39 13.68 27.94
CA VAL A 137 -20.42 14.50 27.22
C VAL A 137 -19.13 14.45 28.01
N LEU A 138 -18.02 14.23 27.32
CA LEU A 138 -16.71 14.19 27.93
C LEU A 138 -16.23 15.61 28.29
N PRO A 139 -15.65 15.81 29.49
CA PRO A 139 -15.23 17.13 29.96
C PRO A 139 -14.09 17.73 29.13
N LEU A 140 -13.16 16.90 28.65
CA LEU A 140 -11.99 17.33 27.89
C LEU A 140 -12.14 16.98 26.41
N ARG A 141 -12.06 18.02 25.57
CA ARG A 141 -12.16 17.90 24.11
C ARG A 141 -10.81 17.52 23.52
N VAL A 142 -10.85 16.62 22.55
CA VAL A 142 -9.69 16.22 21.76
C VAL A 142 -9.93 16.60 20.31
N VAL A 143 -9.03 17.38 19.73
CA VAL A 143 -9.10 17.74 18.31
C VAL A 143 -8.65 16.54 17.48
N PRO A 144 -9.47 16.03 16.54
CA PRO A 144 -9.04 14.94 15.66
C PRO A 144 -7.96 15.42 14.69
N VAL A 145 -6.98 14.57 14.40
CA VAL A 145 -5.97 14.83 13.37
C VAL A 145 -6.49 14.38 12.01
N ALA A 146 -6.23 15.14 10.95
CA ALA A 146 -6.67 14.76 9.61
C ALA A 146 -6.04 13.42 9.18
N GLY A 147 -6.88 12.48 8.76
CA GLY A 147 -6.50 11.11 8.42
C GLY A 147 -6.35 10.17 9.62
N GLU A 148 -6.56 10.63 10.86
CA GLU A 148 -6.35 9.83 12.08
C GLU A 148 -7.19 8.55 12.10
N THR A 149 -6.57 7.44 12.51
CA THR A 149 -7.31 6.18 12.64
C THR A 149 -8.32 6.26 13.77
N LEU A 150 -9.46 5.58 13.65
CA LEU A 150 -10.50 5.57 14.68
C LEU A 150 -9.93 5.10 16.03
N ASN A 151 -9.13 4.03 16.02
CA ASN A 151 -8.49 3.49 17.22
C ASN A 151 -7.56 4.51 17.89
N SER A 152 -6.75 5.23 17.11
CA SER A 152 -5.89 6.31 17.64
C SER A 152 -6.73 7.40 18.29
N TYR A 153 -7.77 7.88 17.59
CA TYR A 153 -8.61 8.96 18.10
C TYR A 153 -9.33 8.57 19.39
N LEU A 154 -9.93 7.37 19.44
CA LEU A 154 -10.61 6.87 20.65
C LEU A 154 -9.64 6.69 21.81
N ALA A 155 -8.42 6.20 21.56
CA ALA A 155 -7.39 6.08 22.58
C ALA A 155 -7.00 7.44 23.17
N ARG A 156 -6.84 8.47 22.32
CA ARG A 156 -6.53 9.83 22.78
C ARG A 156 -7.70 10.48 23.53
N VAL A 157 -8.94 10.26 23.08
CA VAL A 157 -10.15 10.72 23.79
C VAL A 157 -10.23 10.09 25.18
N ALA A 158 -10.01 8.78 25.28
CA ALA A 158 -10.00 8.05 26.54
C ALA A 158 -8.90 8.58 27.47
N GLN A 159 -7.66 8.65 26.98
CA GLN A 159 -6.51 9.15 27.74
C GLN A 159 -6.71 10.57 28.25
N ALA A 160 -7.20 11.48 27.40
CA ALA A 160 -7.42 12.87 27.79
C ALA A 160 -8.47 13.01 28.89
N ASN A 161 -9.45 12.10 28.96
CA ASN A 161 -10.52 12.11 29.96
C ASN A 161 -10.28 11.14 31.13
N HIS A 162 -9.07 10.58 31.25
CA HIS A 162 -8.72 9.59 32.28
C HIS A 162 -9.62 8.35 32.27
N LEU A 163 -10.03 7.92 31.08
CA LEU A 163 -10.82 6.72 30.84
C LEU A 163 -9.99 5.68 30.08
N THR A 164 -10.45 4.44 30.10
CA THR A 164 -10.01 3.38 29.19
C THR A 164 -10.81 3.41 27.90
N VAL A 165 -10.25 2.86 26.82
CA VAL A 165 -10.97 2.72 25.54
C VAL A 165 -12.26 1.90 25.73
N THR A 166 -12.22 0.84 26.55
CA THR A 166 -13.38 0.00 26.87
C THR A 166 -14.51 0.79 27.52
N GLU A 167 -14.21 1.70 28.44
CA GLU A 167 -15.22 2.58 29.07
C GLU A 167 -15.86 3.54 28.07
N VAL A 168 -15.06 4.12 27.16
CA VAL A 168 -15.58 4.96 26.08
C VAL A 168 -16.46 4.15 25.12
N LEU A 169 -16.05 2.93 24.77
CA LEU A 169 -16.82 2.04 23.91
C LEU A 169 -18.14 1.57 24.56
N ALA A 170 -18.17 1.43 25.89
CA ALA A 170 -19.37 0.98 26.62
C ALA A 170 -20.54 1.98 26.54
N VAL A 171 -20.27 3.27 26.30
CA VAL A 171 -21.29 4.31 26.14
C VAL A 171 -21.59 4.65 24.68
N LEU A 172 -20.79 4.15 23.75
CA LEU A 172 -20.98 4.33 22.32
C LEU A 172 -21.77 3.17 21.69
N PRO A 173 -22.38 3.36 20.50
CA PRO A 173 -23.02 2.27 19.77
C PRO A 173 -22.09 1.08 19.56
N THR A 174 -22.64 -0.15 19.60
CA THR A 174 -21.90 -1.41 19.39
C THR A 174 -21.16 -1.49 18.04
N TRP A 175 -21.56 -0.63 17.09
CA TRP A 175 -20.85 -0.34 15.86
C TRP A 175 -19.35 -0.09 16.11
N PHE A 176 -18.99 0.69 17.13
CA PHE A 176 -17.59 1.01 17.45
C PHE A 176 -16.82 -0.24 17.85
N SER A 177 -17.30 -1.03 18.80
CA SER A 177 -16.63 -2.26 19.22
C SER A 177 -16.44 -3.25 18.07
N THR A 178 -17.38 -3.28 17.12
CA THR A 178 -17.25 -4.13 15.91
C THR A 178 -16.20 -3.56 14.96
N LYS A 179 -16.18 -2.24 14.79
CA LYS A 179 -15.30 -1.52 13.87
C LYS A 179 -13.85 -1.50 14.35
N THR A 180 -13.60 -1.23 15.63
CA THR A 180 -12.25 -1.15 16.22
C THR A 180 -11.52 -2.49 16.21
N ASN A 181 -12.25 -3.61 16.16
CA ASN A 181 -11.72 -4.95 16.02
C ASN A 181 -11.32 -5.30 14.57
N ASN A 182 -11.66 -4.46 13.59
CA ASN A 182 -11.23 -4.64 12.22
C ASN A 182 -9.84 -4.03 12.03
N LEU A 183 -8.92 -4.80 11.45
CA LEU A 183 -7.56 -4.33 11.12
C LEU A 183 -7.58 -3.27 10.02
N ASP A 184 -8.56 -3.31 9.13
CA ASP A 184 -8.80 -2.28 8.12
C ASP A 184 -9.81 -1.24 8.67
N ASP A 185 -9.28 -0.15 9.21
CA ASP A 185 -10.05 0.96 9.78
C ASP A 185 -10.94 1.66 8.72
N ARG A 186 -10.61 1.55 7.43
CA ARG A 186 -11.38 2.16 6.33
C ARG A 186 -12.48 1.23 5.82
N ALA A 187 -12.31 -0.08 5.93
CA ALA A 187 -13.31 -1.04 5.48
C ALA A 187 -14.65 -0.86 6.20
N GLN A 188 -15.65 -0.38 5.47
CA GLN A 188 -17.02 -0.33 5.96
C GLN A 188 -17.76 -1.58 5.45
N HIS A 189 -17.95 -2.56 6.33
CA HIS A 189 -18.75 -3.72 5.99
C HIS A 189 -20.18 -3.27 5.67
N HIS A 190 -20.84 -3.87 4.68
CA HIS A 190 -22.20 -3.46 4.26
C HIS A 190 -23.22 -3.44 5.41
N MET A 191 -23.04 -4.30 6.42
CA MET A 191 -23.86 -4.31 7.65
C MET A 191 -23.58 -3.12 8.59
N LEU A 192 -22.40 -2.53 8.51
CA LEU A 192 -21.96 -1.39 9.33
C LEU A 192 -22.28 -0.04 8.67
N ALA A 193 -22.47 0.01 7.35
CA ALA A 193 -22.70 1.25 6.62
C ALA A 193 -24.00 1.99 7.04
N PRO A 194 -25.18 1.33 7.19
CA PRO A 194 -26.39 2.02 7.63
C PRO A 194 -26.28 2.59 9.06
N ALA A 195 -25.53 1.93 9.93
CA ALA A 195 -25.32 2.34 11.32
C ALA A 195 -24.20 3.38 11.50
N ALA A 196 -23.35 3.60 10.49
CA ALA A 196 -22.20 4.49 10.57
C ALA A 196 -22.61 5.97 10.79
N THR A 197 -23.69 6.43 10.14
CA THR A 197 -24.19 7.80 10.30
C THR A 197 -24.63 8.06 11.73
N GLN A 198 -25.37 7.13 12.34
CA GLN A 198 -25.77 7.26 13.74
C GLN A 198 -24.54 7.24 14.65
N ALA A 199 -23.62 6.29 14.45
CA ALA A 199 -22.39 6.17 15.23
C ALA A 199 -21.54 7.46 15.19
N LEU A 200 -21.44 8.10 14.02
CA LEU A 200 -20.75 9.38 13.84
C LEU A 200 -21.37 10.50 14.69
N HIS A 201 -22.69 10.65 14.68
CA HIS A 201 -23.38 11.70 15.45
C HIS A 201 -23.26 11.45 16.96
N GLU A 202 -23.31 10.19 17.38
CA GLU A 202 -23.11 9.77 18.77
C GLU A 202 -21.70 10.13 19.27
N LEU A 203 -20.67 9.84 18.48
CA LEU A 203 -19.29 10.22 18.81
C LEU A 203 -19.08 11.74 18.81
N ALA A 204 -19.68 12.45 17.84
CA ALA A 204 -19.63 13.91 17.77
C ALA A 204 -20.19 14.52 19.06
N ARG A 205 -21.35 14.02 19.51
CA ARG A 205 -21.98 14.46 20.76
C ARG A 205 -21.11 14.14 21.97
N LEU A 206 -20.61 12.92 22.10
CA LEU A 206 -19.77 12.50 23.24
C LEU A 206 -18.51 13.36 23.36
N THR A 207 -17.87 13.67 22.24
CA THR A 207 -16.60 14.42 22.21
C THR A 207 -16.77 15.94 22.12
N SER A 208 -18.02 16.43 22.08
CA SER A 208 -18.34 17.84 21.81
C SER A 208 -17.67 18.39 20.54
N THR A 209 -17.68 17.58 19.48
CA THR A 209 -17.17 17.94 18.15
C THR A 209 -18.30 17.90 17.11
N THR A 210 -18.01 18.22 15.85
CA THR A 210 -19.02 18.16 14.78
C THR A 210 -18.91 16.83 14.03
N ALA A 211 -20.06 16.26 13.67
CA ALA A 211 -20.12 15.05 12.83
C ALA A 211 -19.37 15.26 11.51
N THR A 212 -19.51 16.44 10.89
CA THR A 212 -18.78 16.82 9.67
C THR A 212 -17.27 16.85 9.88
N GLY A 213 -16.79 17.45 10.98
CA GLY A 213 -15.36 17.51 11.29
C GLY A 213 -14.77 16.11 11.52
N LEU A 214 -15.49 15.26 12.23
CA LEU A 214 -15.10 13.86 12.44
C LEU A 214 -15.11 13.06 11.13
N ALA A 215 -16.12 13.23 10.28
CA ALA A 215 -16.19 12.54 8.99
C ALA A 215 -15.05 12.92 8.05
N HIS A 216 -14.61 14.18 8.08
CA HIS A 216 -13.44 14.64 7.30
C HIS A 216 -12.12 14.19 7.89
N ALA A 217 -12.01 14.14 9.22
CA ALA A 217 -10.76 13.80 9.89
C ALA A 217 -10.52 12.29 9.99
N LEU A 218 -11.56 11.50 10.22
CA LEU A 218 -11.47 10.07 10.50
C LEU A 218 -11.89 9.24 9.27
N PRO A 219 -10.95 8.55 8.60
CA PRO A 219 -11.24 7.74 7.42
C PRO A 219 -12.30 6.66 7.63
N ALA A 220 -12.49 6.18 8.87
CA ALA A 220 -13.50 5.20 9.23
C ALA A 220 -14.95 5.59 8.89
N PHE A 221 -15.21 6.90 8.75
CA PHE A 221 -16.51 7.46 8.37
C PHE A 221 -16.52 8.09 6.98
N GLY A 222 -15.35 8.21 6.34
CA GLY A 222 -15.21 8.82 5.03
C GLY A 222 -15.76 7.93 3.92
N THR A 223 -16.21 8.55 2.84
CA THR A 223 -16.69 7.87 1.62
C THR A 223 -15.64 7.85 0.50
N ASP A 224 -14.47 8.45 0.74
CA ASP A 224 -13.42 8.57 -0.27
C ASP A 224 -12.67 7.24 -0.42
N GLU A 225 -12.92 6.57 -1.53
CA GLU A 225 -12.24 5.32 -1.92
C GLU A 225 -10.86 5.56 -2.56
N SER A 226 -10.37 6.80 -2.60
CA SER A 226 -9.03 7.11 -3.09
C SER A 226 -7.96 6.28 -2.38
N PRO A 227 -6.92 5.84 -3.09
CA PRO A 227 -5.86 5.03 -2.51
C PRO A 227 -5.09 5.82 -1.45
N VAL A 228 -4.96 5.22 -0.28
CA VAL A 228 -4.22 5.76 0.86
C VAL A 228 -3.14 4.81 1.32
N ARG A 229 -2.19 5.32 2.10
CA ARG A 229 -1.18 4.53 2.80
C ARG A 229 -1.26 4.77 4.30
N ALA A 230 -0.86 3.76 5.06
CA ALA A 230 -0.75 3.85 6.51
C ALA A 230 0.61 4.46 6.90
N THR A 231 0.60 5.45 7.78
CA THR A 231 1.80 6.12 8.29
C THR A 231 1.47 6.78 9.63
N THR A 232 2.38 7.60 10.17
CA THR A 232 2.09 8.49 11.29
C THR A 232 2.08 9.95 10.83
N ALA A 233 1.27 10.78 11.47
CA ALA A 233 1.19 12.20 11.14
C ALA A 233 2.55 12.88 11.36
N CYS A 234 2.82 13.95 10.60
CA CYS A 234 4.01 14.77 10.80
C CYS A 234 4.13 15.21 12.26
N HIS A 235 5.21 14.80 12.93
CA HIS A 235 5.43 15.08 14.35
C HIS A 235 5.46 16.58 14.67
N ARG A 236 5.88 17.43 13.71
CA ARG A 236 5.84 18.90 13.87
C ARG A 236 4.44 19.49 13.64
N CYS A 237 3.57 18.83 12.86
CA CYS A 237 2.16 19.19 12.77
C CYS A 237 1.44 18.86 14.07
N THR A 238 1.60 17.63 14.57
CA THR A 238 0.94 17.16 15.79
C THR A 238 1.44 17.89 17.04
N ALA A 239 2.73 18.24 17.10
CA ALA A 239 3.28 19.05 18.20
C ALA A 239 2.60 20.43 18.31
N ARG A 240 2.18 21.05 17.20
CA ARG A 240 1.40 22.30 17.23
C ARG A 240 0.01 22.14 17.83
N LEU A 241 -0.52 20.92 17.84
CA LEU A 241 -1.77 20.55 18.50
C LEU A 241 -1.54 20.05 19.94
N GLY A 242 -0.31 20.16 20.47
CA GLY A 242 0.06 19.66 21.80
C GLY A 242 0.28 18.15 21.89
N ILE A 243 0.31 17.44 20.75
CA ILE A 243 0.40 15.98 20.70
C ILE A 243 1.86 15.59 20.45
N ARG A 244 2.47 14.88 21.39
CA ARG A 244 3.87 14.42 21.29
C ARG A 244 4.02 12.97 20.83
N GLN A 245 2.98 12.17 21.01
CA GLN A 245 2.98 10.76 20.60
C GLN A 245 2.74 10.65 19.08
N PRO A 246 3.30 9.62 18.42
CA PRO A 246 2.97 9.33 17.03
C PRO A 246 1.46 9.09 16.87
N VAL A 247 0.85 9.72 15.86
CA VAL A 247 -0.58 9.57 15.56
C VAL A 247 -0.71 8.79 14.26
N PRO A 248 -1.15 7.52 14.28
CA PRO A 248 -1.44 6.76 13.07
C PRO A 248 -2.46 7.47 12.20
N VAL A 249 -2.16 7.61 10.92
CA VAL A 249 -3.00 8.28 9.93
C VAL A 249 -3.01 7.52 8.60
N HIS A 250 -4.12 7.63 7.87
CA HIS A 250 -4.19 7.30 6.46
C HIS A 250 -4.01 8.57 5.63
N LEU A 251 -2.93 8.64 4.85
CA LEU A 251 -2.69 9.75 3.93
C LEU A 251 -2.88 9.29 2.48
N PRO A 252 -3.25 10.18 1.55
CA PRO A 252 -3.26 9.85 0.14
C PRO A 252 -1.91 9.24 -0.29
N ILE A 253 -1.94 8.21 -1.13
CA ILE A 253 -0.76 7.43 -1.49
C ILE A 253 0.43 8.27 -2.02
N HIS A 254 0.11 9.30 -2.80
CA HIS A 254 1.08 10.22 -3.40
C HIS A 254 1.71 11.19 -2.38
N HIS A 255 1.15 11.30 -1.17
CA HIS A 255 1.61 12.22 -0.14
C HIS A 255 2.74 11.55 0.67
N LYS A 256 3.98 11.83 0.25
CA LYS A 256 5.21 11.32 0.87
C LYS A 256 5.92 12.35 1.73
N VAL A 257 5.72 13.64 1.46
CA VAL A 257 6.42 14.74 2.17
C VAL A 257 5.45 15.69 2.83
N CYS A 258 5.67 15.97 4.11
CA CYS A 258 5.07 17.13 4.76
C CYS A 258 5.76 18.41 4.29
N THR A 259 5.26 19.01 3.22
CA THR A 259 5.84 20.21 2.58
C THR A 259 5.89 21.44 3.50
N ARG A 260 4.99 21.51 4.49
CA ARG A 260 5.00 22.59 5.50
C ARG A 260 6.22 22.55 6.42
N HIS A 261 6.77 21.36 6.64
CA HIS A 261 7.81 21.14 7.66
C HIS A 261 9.10 20.53 7.12
N GLY A 262 9.14 20.15 5.84
CA GLY A 262 10.29 19.52 5.21
C GLY A 262 10.58 18.14 5.82
N ILE A 263 9.56 17.31 5.98
CA ILE A 263 9.69 15.99 6.60
C ILE A 263 9.22 14.90 5.64
N TRP A 264 10.05 13.89 5.42
CA TRP A 264 9.65 12.65 4.77
C TRP A 264 8.78 11.85 5.73
N LEU A 265 7.59 11.50 5.27
CA LEU A 265 6.62 10.73 6.02
C LEU A 265 6.84 9.25 5.67
N SER A 266 7.68 8.59 6.46
CA SER A 266 8.03 7.17 6.29
C SER A 266 6.82 6.26 6.47
N ASP A 267 6.94 4.98 6.16
CA ASP A 267 5.83 4.04 6.32
C ASP A 267 5.61 3.69 7.80
N LEU A 268 4.50 3.02 8.11
CA LEU A 268 4.10 2.78 9.49
C LEU A 268 5.17 1.96 10.24
N GLY A 269 5.64 2.49 11.38
CA GLY A 269 6.68 1.86 12.21
C GLY A 269 8.08 2.44 11.99
N GLU A 270 8.29 3.17 10.89
CA GLU A 270 9.56 3.83 10.61
C GLU A 270 9.58 5.30 11.10
N PRO A 271 10.75 5.81 11.52
CA PRO A 271 10.90 7.21 11.87
C PRO A 271 10.86 8.11 10.64
N HIS A 272 10.25 9.28 10.80
CA HIS A 272 10.22 10.32 9.77
C HIS A 272 11.58 11.00 9.60
N LEU A 273 11.96 11.29 8.37
CA LEU A 273 13.27 11.89 8.05
C LEU A 273 13.16 13.41 7.91
N ASP A 274 14.12 14.15 8.47
CA ASP A 274 14.26 15.57 8.19
C ASP A 274 14.94 15.79 6.84
N LEU A 275 14.27 16.59 6.00
CA LEU A 275 14.68 16.94 4.63
C LEU A 275 15.30 18.34 4.53
N SER A 276 15.60 19.00 5.65
CA SER A 276 16.19 20.36 5.62
C SER A 276 17.47 20.47 4.80
N ILE A 277 18.25 19.38 4.68
CA ILE A 277 19.47 19.32 3.87
C ILE A 277 19.21 19.07 2.36
N CYS A 278 18.01 18.60 2.00
CA CYS A 278 17.60 18.25 0.64
C CYS A 278 16.21 18.82 0.29
N PRO A 279 16.06 20.16 0.17
CA PRO A 279 14.78 20.82 -0.10
C PRO A 279 14.16 20.45 -1.47
N GLU A 280 14.96 19.95 -2.40
CA GLU A 280 14.53 19.42 -3.70
C GLU A 280 13.51 18.27 -3.56
N ILE A 281 13.54 17.50 -2.47
CA ILE A 281 12.57 16.44 -2.19
C ILE A 281 11.17 17.01 -1.92
N ALA A 282 11.09 18.12 -1.17
CA ALA A 282 9.82 18.82 -0.98
C ALA A 282 9.34 19.47 -2.29
N THR A 283 10.27 19.98 -3.10
CA THR A 283 9.96 20.53 -4.43
C THR A 283 9.38 19.46 -5.36
N ALA A 284 9.92 18.25 -5.31
CA ALA A 284 9.38 17.09 -6.04
C ALA A 284 7.95 16.74 -5.59
N GLN A 285 7.65 16.78 -4.29
CA GLN A 285 6.27 16.58 -3.81
C GLN A 285 5.32 17.65 -4.35
N HIS A 286 5.75 18.92 -4.42
CA HIS A 286 4.94 19.96 -5.04
C HIS A 286 4.70 19.71 -6.54
N ARG A 287 5.70 19.19 -7.26
CA ARG A 287 5.55 18.78 -8.67
C ARG A 287 4.56 17.62 -8.80
N ALA A 288 4.69 16.58 -7.96
CA ALA A 288 3.76 15.47 -7.88
C ALA A 288 2.32 15.94 -7.65
N ASN A 289 2.10 16.88 -6.72
CA ASN A 289 0.78 17.44 -6.44
C ASN A 289 0.19 18.22 -7.63
N ARG A 290 1.01 18.80 -8.50
CA ARG A 290 0.53 19.46 -9.73
C ARG A 290 0.08 18.46 -10.79
N LEU A 291 0.73 17.30 -10.88
CA LEU A 291 0.35 16.22 -11.81
C LEU A 291 -1.04 15.68 -11.51
N LEU A 292 -1.44 15.67 -10.23
CA LEU A 292 -2.78 15.22 -9.80
C LEU A 292 -3.94 16.10 -10.31
N ARG A 293 -3.65 17.24 -10.94
CA ARG A 293 -4.68 18.02 -11.64
C ARG A 293 -5.14 17.36 -12.94
N HIS A 294 -4.33 16.47 -13.50
CA HIS A 294 -4.57 15.82 -14.79
C HIS A 294 -4.57 14.30 -14.70
N PHE A 295 -3.90 13.73 -13.70
CA PHE A 295 -3.73 12.28 -13.53
C PHE A 295 -4.30 11.82 -12.20
N THR A 296 -4.76 10.56 -12.15
CA THR A 296 -5.22 9.95 -10.89
C THR A 296 -4.04 9.62 -9.97
N PRO A 297 -4.25 9.55 -8.64
CA PRO A 297 -3.22 9.10 -7.71
C PRO A 297 -2.60 7.74 -8.08
N GLN A 298 -3.41 6.80 -8.57
CA GLN A 298 -3.01 5.47 -9.02
C GLN A 298 -2.04 5.59 -10.20
N GLN A 299 -2.39 6.40 -11.22
CA GLN A 299 -1.55 6.61 -12.40
C GLN A 299 -0.20 7.23 -12.03
N LEU A 300 -0.21 8.25 -11.16
CA LEU A 300 1.01 8.88 -10.68
C LEU A 300 1.90 7.90 -9.91
N THR A 301 1.32 7.09 -9.02
CA THR A 301 2.09 6.08 -8.27
C THR A 301 2.69 5.03 -9.20
N LEU A 302 1.92 4.50 -10.16
CA LEU A 302 2.43 3.53 -11.12
C LEU A 302 3.57 4.11 -11.99
N ALA A 303 3.41 5.35 -12.45
CA ALA A 303 4.44 6.05 -13.20
C ALA A 303 5.70 6.30 -12.36
N HIS A 304 5.53 6.73 -11.11
CA HIS A 304 6.64 6.90 -10.16
C HIS A 304 7.41 5.59 -9.95
N GLN A 305 6.75 4.45 -9.77
CA GLN A 305 7.42 3.17 -9.61
C GLN A 305 8.23 2.75 -10.82
N THR A 306 7.61 2.86 -12.00
CA THR A 306 8.30 2.56 -13.26
C THR A 306 9.50 3.49 -13.44
N ALA A 307 9.36 4.75 -13.03
CA ALA A 307 10.44 5.73 -13.04
C ALA A 307 11.57 5.39 -12.07
N VAL A 308 11.27 4.94 -10.84
CA VAL A 308 12.29 4.49 -9.86
C VAL A 308 13.19 3.41 -10.46
N GLU A 309 12.60 2.42 -11.12
CA GLU A 309 13.34 1.33 -11.79
C GLU A 309 14.18 1.83 -12.98
N ALA A 310 13.81 2.96 -13.59
CA ALA A 310 14.51 3.57 -14.72
C ALA A 310 15.59 4.59 -14.32
N VAL A 311 15.66 5.01 -13.05
CA VAL A 311 16.69 5.96 -12.60
C VAL A 311 18.09 5.33 -12.73
N PRO A 312 19.04 5.98 -13.44
CA PRO A 312 20.38 5.45 -13.58
C PRO A 312 21.10 5.27 -12.22
N PRO A 313 21.80 4.15 -12.02
CA PRO A 313 22.52 3.89 -10.76
C PRO A 313 23.74 4.81 -10.55
N TRP A 314 24.19 5.50 -11.60
CA TRP A 314 25.34 6.39 -11.59
C TRP A 314 25.04 7.69 -12.35
N PRO A 315 25.63 8.82 -11.93
CA PRO A 315 25.46 10.10 -12.63
C PRO A 315 26.08 10.05 -14.03
N ALA A 316 25.45 10.72 -15.00
CA ALA A 316 25.91 10.77 -16.39
C ALA A 316 27.20 11.59 -16.57
N SER A 317 27.52 12.47 -15.62
CA SER A 317 28.73 13.30 -15.65
C SER A 317 29.15 13.71 -14.23
N PRO A 318 30.42 14.13 -14.02
CA PRO A 318 30.87 14.65 -12.73
C PRO A 318 30.06 15.86 -12.22
N ALA A 319 29.58 16.72 -13.13
CA ALA A 319 28.76 17.87 -12.78
C ALA A 319 27.36 17.48 -12.27
N ALA A 320 26.86 16.29 -12.64
CA ALA A 320 25.56 15.78 -12.19
C ALA A 320 25.63 15.13 -10.79
N VAL A 321 26.83 14.87 -10.25
CA VAL A 321 27.00 14.17 -8.96
C VAL A 321 26.24 14.83 -7.80
N PRO A 322 26.32 16.17 -7.57
CA PRO A 322 25.62 16.79 -6.44
C PRO A 322 24.10 16.68 -6.52
N HIS A 323 23.57 16.49 -7.73
CA HIS A 323 22.14 16.38 -7.99
C HIS A 323 21.67 14.93 -8.07
N HIS A 324 22.57 13.94 -8.01
CA HIS A 324 22.21 12.52 -8.12
C HIS A 324 21.66 11.98 -6.80
N TRP A 325 20.71 11.04 -6.89
CA TRP A 325 20.05 10.48 -5.71
C TRP A 325 21.02 9.84 -4.71
N ARG A 326 22.15 9.27 -5.14
CA ARG A 326 23.12 8.65 -4.21
C ARG A 326 23.86 9.68 -3.37
N TYR A 327 24.07 10.88 -3.90
CA TYR A 327 24.64 11.99 -3.12
C TYR A 327 23.63 12.46 -2.06
N ARG A 328 22.35 12.63 -2.44
CA ARG A 328 21.26 12.94 -1.50
C ARG A 328 21.11 11.87 -0.43
N LEU A 329 21.20 10.58 -0.79
CA LEU A 329 21.13 9.46 0.14
C LEU A 329 22.18 9.62 1.26
N LEU A 330 23.44 9.83 0.88
CA LEU A 330 24.52 10.02 1.85
C LEU A 330 24.32 11.26 2.73
N ALA A 331 23.87 12.37 2.14
CA ALA A 331 23.58 13.60 2.86
C ALA A 331 22.44 13.41 3.88
N LEU A 332 21.35 12.75 3.49
CA LEU A 332 20.21 12.45 4.36
C LEU A 332 20.60 11.51 5.49
N GLN A 333 21.33 10.42 5.20
CA GLN A 333 21.83 9.47 6.19
C GLN A 333 22.71 10.19 7.21
N THR A 334 23.67 11.00 6.75
CA THR A 334 24.58 11.74 7.64
C THR A 334 23.80 12.70 8.56
N HIS A 335 22.88 13.48 8.00
CA HIS A 335 22.11 14.48 8.75
C HIS A 335 21.14 13.87 9.77
N ASN A 336 20.44 12.81 9.41
CA ASN A 336 19.45 12.17 10.29
C ASN A 336 20.09 11.20 11.30
N HIS A 337 21.24 10.60 10.96
CA HIS A 337 22.03 9.82 11.91
C HIS A 337 22.52 10.67 13.09
N GLN A 338 22.93 11.92 12.83
CA GLN A 338 23.28 12.88 13.90
C GLN A 338 22.11 13.17 14.85
N ARG A 339 20.86 12.84 14.46
CA ARG A 339 19.65 12.98 15.27
C ARG A 339 19.16 11.67 15.87
N GLY A 340 19.97 10.60 15.79
CA GLY A 340 19.68 9.31 16.39
C GLY A 340 18.79 8.40 15.54
N ILE A 341 18.61 8.68 14.24
CA ILE A 341 17.89 7.80 13.32
C ILE A 341 18.89 6.83 12.67
N SER A 342 18.62 5.53 12.72
CA SER A 342 19.47 4.50 12.07
C SER A 342 19.60 4.75 10.58
N THR A 343 20.70 4.34 9.94
CA THR A 343 20.99 4.61 8.51
C THR A 343 20.56 3.50 7.54
N ASP A 344 20.17 2.34 8.07
CA ASP A 344 19.79 1.12 7.35
C ASP A 344 18.32 1.09 6.89
N LEU A 345 17.61 2.20 7.05
CA LEU A 345 16.19 2.30 6.70
C LEU A 345 15.98 2.52 5.18
N ASP A 346 15.08 1.74 4.59
CA ASP A 346 14.69 1.88 3.17
C ASP A 346 14.11 3.26 2.86
N ALA A 347 13.51 3.93 3.85
CA ALA A 347 13.02 5.31 3.74
C ALA A 347 14.07 6.29 3.19
N TYR A 348 15.37 6.10 3.47
CA TYR A 348 16.40 6.98 2.91
C TYR A 348 16.52 6.84 1.40
N ALA A 349 16.55 5.60 0.89
CA ALA A 349 16.65 5.37 -0.54
C ALA A 349 15.40 5.89 -1.25
N HIS A 350 14.21 5.63 -0.69
CA HIS A 350 12.94 6.14 -1.19
C HIS A 350 12.88 7.66 -1.22
N ALA A 351 13.30 8.34 -0.14
CA ALA A 351 13.34 9.81 -0.09
C ALA A 351 14.37 10.40 -1.07
N ALA A 352 15.55 9.78 -1.14
CA ALA A 352 16.65 10.26 -1.94
C ALA A 352 16.38 10.15 -3.44
N ILE A 353 15.74 9.07 -3.92
CA ILE A 353 15.43 8.87 -5.34
C ILE A 353 14.19 9.64 -5.83
N TYR A 354 13.36 10.10 -4.90
CA TYR A 354 12.03 10.66 -5.19
C TYR A 354 12.04 11.81 -6.22
N PRO A 355 12.93 12.82 -6.14
CA PRO A 355 13.02 13.87 -7.17
C PRO A 355 13.26 13.36 -8.59
N ASP A 356 14.20 12.44 -8.79
CA ASP A 356 14.55 11.89 -10.11
C ASP A 356 13.39 11.07 -10.66
N ALA A 357 12.79 10.24 -9.80
CA ALA A 357 11.65 9.43 -10.16
C ALA A 357 10.44 10.29 -10.55
N ILE A 358 10.17 11.38 -9.84
CA ILE A 358 9.08 12.30 -10.19
C ILE A 358 9.37 13.05 -11.49
N GLU A 359 10.63 13.38 -11.78
CA GLU A 359 11.01 14.00 -13.06
C GLU A 359 10.77 13.05 -14.24
N LEU A 360 11.25 11.81 -14.14
CA LEU A 360 11.02 10.78 -15.15
C LEU A 360 9.53 10.44 -15.28
N ALA A 361 8.80 10.34 -14.17
CA ALA A 361 7.35 10.10 -14.19
C ALA A 361 6.59 11.26 -14.86
N THR A 362 7.04 12.51 -14.66
CA THR A 362 6.47 13.68 -15.34
C THR A 362 6.64 13.55 -16.85
N ALA A 363 7.82 13.16 -17.32
CA ALA A 363 8.09 12.97 -18.74
C ALA A 363 7.33 11.79 -19.36
N ALA A 364 7.05 10.74 -18.57
CA ALA A 364 6.29 9.57 -19.04
C ALA A 364 4.77 9.82 -19.08
N LEU A 365 4.26 10.76 -18.28
CA LEU A 365 2.84 11.11 -18.23
C LEU A 365 2.46 12.27 -19.15
N ALA A 366 3.41 13.14 -19.49
CA ALA A 366 3.24 14.23 -20.46
C ALA A 366 3.15 13.69 -21.89
#